data_AF-A0A1I9YJ59-F1
#
_entry.id   AF-A0A1I9YJ59-F1
#
_cell.length_a   1.000
_cell.length_b   1.000
_cell.length_c   1.000
_cell.angle_alpha   90.00
_cell.angle_beta   90.00
_cell.angle_gamma   90.00
#
_symmetry.space_group_name_H-M   'P 1'
#
loop_
_entity.id
_entity.type
_entity.pdbx_description
1 polymer ?
#
loop_
_entity_poly.entity_id
_entity_poly.type
_entity_poly.pdbx_seq_one_letter_code
_entity_poly.pdbx_strand_id
1 'polypeptide(L)'
;MSKTAFIPSVPGTSEDDFEISASAKMAGYRRFFGVLKVVRTTDGRVLFPFDGAPELGPHPSRLEALAAAQVYGEHIVASDLSRPEW
;
A
#
# COMPACT_ATOMS: atom_id res chain seq x y z
N MET A 1 27.26 -7.79 13.68
CA MET A 1 27.21 -6.41 13.13
C MET A 1 26.40 -6.47 11.85
N SER A 2 25.16 -5.97 11.84
CA SER A 2 24.37 -5.92 10.61
C SER A 2 24.75 -4.66 9.84
N LYS A 3 25.30 -4.84 8.65
CA LYS A 3 25.74 -3.74 7.79
C LYS A 3 24.48 -3.20 7.11
N THR A 4 23.91 -2.12 7.64
CA THR A 4 22.85 -1.37 6.95
C THR A 4 23.44 -0.85 5.64
N ALA A 5 23.22 -1.58 4.55
CA ALA A 5 23.58 -1.12 3.23
C ALA A 5 22.71 0.10 2.91
N PHE A 6 23.33 1.19 2.46
CA PHE A 6 22.60 2.31 1.90
C PHE A 6 21.91 1.83 0.62
N ILE A 7 20.58 1.82 0.60
CA ILE A 7 19.79 1.54 -0.60
C ILE A 7 19.39 2.91 -1.16
N PRO A 8 19.90 3.32 -2.34
CA PRO A 8 19.48 4.57 -2.95
C PRO A 8 17.98 4.52 -3.26
N SER A 9 17.29 5.67 -3.15
CA SER A 9 15.90 5.78 -3.62
C SER A 9 15.91 5.63 -5.14
N VAL A 10 15.30 4.55 -5.63
CA VAL A 10 15.20 4.25 -7.06
C VAL A 10 13.72 4.29 -7.41
N PRO A 11 13.25 5.29 -8.18
CA PRO A 11 11.88 5.34 -8.66
C PRO A 11 11.45 4.08 -9.41
N GLY A 12 10.17 3.72 -9.28
CA GLY A 12 9.56 2.70 -10.11
C GLY A 12 9.33 3.24 -11.52
N THR A 13 9.34 2.35 -12.50
CA THR A 13 9.15 2.67 -13.93
C THR A 13 7.95 1.95 -14.54
N SER A 14 7.50 0.85 -13.93
CA SER A 14 6.27 0.15 -14.28
C SER A 14 5.56 -0.37 -13.03
N GLU A 15 4.33 -0.85 -13.19
CA GLU A 15 3.55 -1.46 -12.10
C GLU A 15 4.23 -2.71 -11.51
N ASP A 16 5.07 -3.41 -12.28
CA ASP A 16 5.83 -4.58 -11.83
C ASP A 16 6.89 -4.24 -10.76
N ASP A 17 7.27 -2.95 -10.66
CA ASP A 17 8.17 -2.44 -9.63
C ASP A 17 7.48 -2.29 -8.25
N PHE A 18 6.24 -2.78 -8.11
CA PHE A 18 5.45 -2.65 -6.89
C PHE A 18 4.80 -3.97 -6.46
N GLU A 19 4.84 -4.22 -5.16
CA GLU A 19 4.08 -5.29 -4.51
C GLU A 19 2.89 -4.68 -3.78
N ILE A 20 1.68 -5.05 -4.21
CA ILE A 20 0.43 -4.69 -3.55
C ILE A 20 -0.13 -5.91 -2.81
N SER A 21 -0.31 -5.78 -1.50
CA SER A 21 -1.00 -6.78 -0.67
C SER A 21 -2.25 -6.18 -0.08
N ALA A 22 -3.41 -6.63 -0.55
CA ALA A 22 -4.72 -6.20 -0.07
C ALA A 22 -5.43 -7.36 0.66
N SER A 23 -6.02 -7.04 1.82
CA SER A 23 -6.87 -7.94 2.58
C SER A 23 -7.94 -7.13 3.32
N ALA A 24 -8.82 -7.80 4.07
CA ALA A 24 -9.83 -7.14 4.87
C ALA A 24 -9.90 -7.75 6.28
N LYS A 25 -9.92 -6.89 7.30
CA LYS A 25 -10.12 -7.25 8.70
C LYS A 25 -11.53 -6.84 9.15
N MET A 26 -12.07 -7.54 10.15
CA MET A 26 -13.33 -7.16 10.80
C MET A 26 -13.04 -6.56 12.17
N ALA A 27 -13.65 -5.42 12.51
CA ALA A 27 -13.47 -4.76 13.80
C ALA A 27 -14.82 -4.42 14.44
N GLY A 28 -15.28 -5.30 15.33
CA GLY A 28 -16.62 -5.23 15.93
C GLY A 28 -17.72 -5.73 14.99
N TYR A 29 -18.98 -5.37 15.27
CA TYR A 29 -20.12 -5.93 14.55
C TYR A 29 -20.28 -5.27 13.16
N ARG A 30 -20.18 -6.07 12.09
CA ARG A 30 -20.39 -5.66 10.69
C ARG A 30 -19.61 -4.43 10.21
N ARG A 31 -18.43 -4.19 10.78
CA ARG A 31 -17.50 -3.16 10.32
C ARG A 31 -16.25 -3.82 9.77
N PHE A 32 -16.04 -3.68 8.46
CA PHE A 32 -14.89 -4.25 7.78
C PHE A 32 -13.94 -3.14 7.35
N PHE A 33 -12.64 -3.38 7.50
CA PHE A 33 -11.61 -2.43 7.14
C PHE A 33 -10.66 -3.10 6.16
N GLY A 34 -10.33 -2.40 5.09
CA GLY A 34 -9.25 -2.77 4.19
C GLY A 34 -7.92 -2.73 4.93
N VAL A 35 -7.08 -3.71 4.65
CA VAL A 35 -5.70 -3.77 5.10
C VAL A 35 -4.85 -3.81 3.85
N LEU A 36 -4.03 -2.80 3.67
CA LEU A 36 -3.22 -2.61 2.48
C LEU A 36 -1.76 -2.50 2.87
N LYS A 37 -0.89 -3.10 2.06
CA LYS A 37 0.54 -2.83 2.03
C LYS A 37 0.96 -2.61 0.59
N VAL A 38 1.70 -1.54 0.34
CA VAL A 38 2.30 -1.24 -0.97
C VAL A 38 3.80 -1.04 -0.76
N VAL A 39 4.60 -1.82 -1.48
CA VAL A 39 6.06 -1.75 -1.43
C VAL A 39 6.57 -1.50 -2.85
N ARG A 40 7.43 -0.50 -3.01
CA ARG A 40 8.23 -0.34 -4.22
C ARG A 40 9.46 -1.24 -4.12
N THR A 41 9.62 -2.15 -5.06
CA THR A 41 10.62 -3.23 -4.99
C THR A 41 12.02 -2.77 -5.45
N THR A 42 12.10 -1.70 -6.25
CA THR A 42 13.36 -1.12 -6.75
C THR A 42 14.29 -0.63 -5.64
N ASP A 43 13.72 -0.15 -4.54
CA ASP A 43 14.46 0.32 -3.35
C ASP A 43 13.90 -0.23 -2.03
N GLY A 44 12.91 -1.12 -2.08
CA GLY A 44 12.27 -1.73 -0.92
C GLY A 44 11.44 -0.75 -0.09
N ARG A 45 11.12 0.43 -0.62
CA ARG A 45 10.38 1.47 0.12
C ARG A 45 8.93 1.03 0.33
N VAL A 46 8.47 1.11 1.58
CA VAL A 46 7.06 0.94 1.91
C VAL A 46 6.35 2.27 1.61
N LEU A 47 5.45 2.27 0.63
CA LEU A 47 4.62 3.42 0.27
C LEU A 47 3.33 3.46 1.09
N PHE A 48 2.86 2.30 1.53
CA PHE A 48 1.71 2.21 2.43
C PHE A 48 1.81 0.95 3.32
N PRO A 49 1.44 1.03 4.61
CA PRO A 49 1.10 2.26 5.33
C PRO A 49 2.36 3.10 5.63
N PHE A 50 2.18 4.41 5.72
CA PHE A 50 3.14 5.35 6.30
C PHE A 50 2.62 5.85 7.65
N ASP A 51 3.44 6.56 8.41
CA ASP A 51 3.04 7.12 9.70
C ASP A 51 1.89 8.13 9.52
N GLY A 52 0.72 7.83 10.10
CA GLY A 52 -0.49 8.63 9.94
C GLY A 52 -1.35 8.24 8.73
N ALA A 53 -1.05 7.13 8.05
CA ALA A 53 -1.89 6.61 6.98
C ALA A 53 -3.35 6.37 7.46
N PRO A 54 -4.35 6.70 6.62
CA PRO A 54 -5.75 6.52 6.99
C PRO A 54 -6.12 5.05 7.12
N GLU A 55 -7.11 4.76 7.95
CA GLU A 55 -7.79 3.45 7.89
C GLU A 55 -8.70 3.39 6.66
N LEU A 56 -8.69 2.25 5.97
CA LEU A 56 -9.53 2.03 4.78
C LEU A 56 -10.89 1.45 5.20
N GLY A 57 -11.77 2.29 5.73
CA GLY A 57 -13.11 1.90 6.14
C GLY A 57 -13.69 2.75 7.28
N PRO A 58 -14.76 2.28 7.95
CA PRO A 58 -15.39 0.96 7.79
C PRO A 58 -16.25 0.82 6.52
N HIS A 59 -16.33 -0.41 6.01
CA HIS A 59 -17.23 -0.86 4.94
C HIS A 59 -18.27 -1.85 5.49
N PRO A 60 -19.45 -1.95 4.84
CA PRO A 60 -20.53 -2.84 5.27
C PRO A 60 -20.28 -4.32 4.97
N SER A 61 -19.34 -4.63 4.07
CA SER A 61 -18.97 -6.01 3.73
C SER A 61 -17.46 -6.22 3.63
N ARG A 62 -17.00 -7.46 3.86
CA ARG A 62 -15.59 -7.84 3.69
C ARG A 62 -15.12 -7.64 2.25
N LEU A 63 -15.99 -7.92 1.27
CA LEU A 63 -15.68 -7.78 -0.14
C LEU A 63 -15.46 -6.33 -0.53
N GLU A 64 -16.29 -5.40 -0.05
CA GLU A 64 -16.09 -3.96 -0.29
C GLU A 64 -14.82 -3.44 0.37
N ALA A 65 -14.52 -3.89 1.60
CA ALA A 65 -13.26 -3.52 2.26
C ALA A 65 -12.02 -3.98 1.48
N LEU A 66 -12.06 -5.21 0.92
CA LEU A 66 -10.98 -5.74 0.09
C LEU A 66 -10.86 -4.96 -1.22
N ALA A 67 -11.99 -4.70 -1.91
CA ALA A 67 -12.00 -3.95 -3.16
C ALA A 67 -11.50 -2.52 -2.96
N ALA A 68 -11.90 -1.85 -1.87
CA ALA A 68 -11.41 -0.53 -1.52
C ALA A 68 -9.91 -0.51 -1.25
N ALA A 69 -9.37 -1.53 -0.55
CA ALA A 69 -7.94 -1.67 -0.34
C ALA A 69 -7.17 -1.85 -1.65
N GLN A 70 -7.68 -2.70 -2.55
CA GLN A 70 -7.06 -2.96 -3.85
C GLN A 70 -7.00 -1.69 -4.71
N VAL A 71 -8.14 -1.01 -4.88
CA VAL A 71 -8.23 0.24 -5.66
C VAL A 71 -7.34 1.34 -5.08
N TYR A 72 -7.26 1.44 -3.74
CA TYR A 72 -6.38 2.41 -3.10
C TYR A 72 -4.89 2.09 -3.36
N GLY A 73 -4.52 0.81 -3.35
CA GLY A 73 -3.17 0.36 -3.72
C GLY A 73 -2.78 0.73 -5.15
N GLU A 74 -3.68 0.48 -6.10
CA GLU A 74 -3.49 0.85 -7.52
C GLU A 74 -3.32 2.37 -7.70
N HIS A 75 -4.12 3.18 -6.99
CA HIS A 75 -3.95 4.63 -7.00
C HIS A 75 -2.60 5.10 -6.45
N ILE A 76 -2.06 4.44 -5.42
CA ILE A 76 -0.72 4.76 -4.89
C ILE A 76 0.34 4.47 -5.95
N VAL A 77 0.29 3.30 -6.59
CA VAL A 77 1.25 2.93 -7.66
C VAL A 77 1.17 3.90 -8.83
N ALA A 78 -0.04 4.20 -9.31
CA ALA A 78 -0.24 5.17 -10.39
C ALA A 78 0.27 6.57 -10.01
N SER A 79 0.10 6.97 -8.74
CA SER A 79 0.60 8.24 -8.24
C SER A 79 2.13 8.26 -8.21
N ASP A 80 2.78 7.22 -7.68
CA ASP A 80 4.26 7.11 -7.66
C ASP A 80 4.84 7.01 -9.08
N LEU A 81 4.18 6.36 -10.03
CA LEU A 81 4.64 6.32 -11.42
C LEU A 81 4.49 7.66 -12.15
N SER A 82 3.39 8.39 -11.91
CA SER A 82 3.14 9.69 -12.56
C SER A 82 3.98 10.82 -11.97
N ARG A 83 4.32 10.69 -10.69
CA ARG A 83 5.10 11.65 -9.92
C ARG A 83 5.99 10.87 -8.94
N PRO A 84 7.03 10.18 -9.45
CA PRO A 84 7.96 9.49 -8.58
C PRO A 84 8.56 10.55 -7.67
N GLU A 85 8.35 10.37 -6.37
CA GLU A 85 8.36 11.48 -5.42
C GLU A 85 9.61 12.36 -5.53
N TRP A 86 9.34 13.66 -5.34
CA TRP A 86 10.25 14.73 -4.97
C TRP A 86 11.06 14.41 -3.70
#